data_AF-A0A4R0XK99-F1
#
_entry.id   AF-A0A4R0XK99-F1
#
_cell.length_a   1.000
_cell.length_b   1.000
_cell.length_c   1.000
_cell.angle_alpha   90.00
_cell.angle_beta   90.00
_cell.angle_gamma   90.00
#
_symmetry.space_group_name_H-M   'P 1'
#
loop_
_entity.id
_entity.type
_entity.pdbx_description
1 polymer ?
#
loop_
_entity_poly.entity_id
_entity_poly.type
_entity_poly.pdbx_seq_one_letter_code
_entity_poly.pdbx_strand_id
1 'polypeptide(L)'
;MKTNGKIDEAKMLEDIREILQLSIEDFVYQMGWPNSKYYDYIKNGRKRPGETEKKKTHPTINKVFTGINEAIDNYENWKEKSSEITAVVMVHLMPSV
;
A
#
# COMPACT_ATOMS: atom_id res chain seq x y z
N MET A 1 18.27 11.50 18.19
CA MET A 1 16.82 11.17 18.14
C MET A 1 16.65 10.00 17.19
N LYS A 2 16.18 8.84 17.66
CA LYS A 2 15.78 7.75 16.78
C LYS A 2 14.51 8.20 16.06
N THR A 3 14.60 8.55 14.79
CA THR A 3 13.41 8.60 13.92
C THR A 3 12.84 7.18 13.96
N ASN A 4 11.70 6.99 14.64
CA ASN A 4 10.93 5.78 14.48
C ASN A 4 10.57 5.71 13.00
N GLY A 5 11.30 4.90 12.23
CA GLY A 5 11.08 4.63 10.81
C GLY A 5 9.74 3.94 10.63
N LYS A 6 8.66 4.71 10.75
CA LYS A 6 7.32 4.25 10.37
C LYS A 6 7.30 4.22 8.86
N ILE A 7 7.15 3.01 8.33
CA ILE A 7 6.89 2.74 6.92
C ILE A 7 5.78 3.69 6.46
N ASP A 8 6.03 4.45 5.39
CA ASP A 8 5.00 5.28 4.77
C ASP A 8 4.21 4.41 3.78
N GLU A 9 3.23 3.68 4.30
CA GLU A 9 2.45 2.73 3.50
C GLU A 9 1.68 3.45 2.37
N ALA A 10 1.31 4.72 2.58
CA ALA A 10 0.61 5.51 1.59
C ALA A 10 1.52 5.83 0.40
N LYS A 11 2.76 6.26 0.67
CA LYS A 11 3.73 6.54 -0.39
C LYS A 11 4.14 5.26 -1.13
N MET A 12 4.37 4.17 -0.40
CA MET A 12 4.67 2.86 -1.00
C MET A 12 3.59 2.41 -1.99
N LEU A 13 2.31 2.52 -1.63
CA LEU A 13 1.21 2.14 -2.53
C LEU A 13 1.07 3.08 -3.72
N GLU A 14 1.35 4.37 -3.55
CA GLU A 14 1.35 5.35 -4.63
C GLU A 14 2.46 5.05 -5.65
N ASP A 15 3.67 4.76 -5.19
CA ASP A 15 4.82 4.38 -6.03
C ASP A 15 4.51 3.11 -6.85
N ILE A 16 3.97 2.08 -6.21
CA ILE A 16 3.60 0.82 -6.89
C ILE A 16 2.52 1.07 -7.95
N ARG A 17 1.49 1.88 -7.64
CA ARG A 17 0.42 2.20 -8.58
C ARG A 17 0.94 2.99 -9.79
N GLU A 18 1.88 3.90 -9.58
CA GLU A 18 2.52 4.67 -10.65
C GLU A 18 3.34 3.79 -11.60
N ILE A 19 4.08 2.81 -11.07
CA ILE A 19 4.81 1.81 -11.88
C ILE A 19 3.86 1.03 -12.80
N LEU A 20 2.70 0.64 -12.26
CA LEU A 20 1.70 -0.16 -12.99
C LEU A 20 0.78 0.69 -13.87
N GLN A 21 0.83 2.01 -13.75
CA GLN A 21 -0.05 2.97 -14.44
C GLN A 21 -1.55 2.66 -14.26
N LEU A 22 -1.93 2.17 -13.08
CA LEU A 22 -3.31 1.80 -12.79
C LEU A 22 -4.12 2.97 -12.20
N SER A 23 -5.42 2.98 -12.49
CA SER A 23 -6.39 3.77 -11.73
C SER A 23 -6.44 3.26 -10.27
N ILE A 24 -6.98 4.06 -9.35
CA ILE A 24 -7.14 3.62 -7.96
C ILE A 24 -8.11 2.44 -7.91
N GLU A 25 -9.18 2.49 -8.71
CA GLU A 25 -10.19 1.44 -8.81
C GLU A 25 -9.58 0.12 -9.28
N ASP A 26 -8.82 0.14 -10.37
CA ASP A 26 -8.18 -1.07 -10.93
C ASP A 26 -7.10 -1.61 -9.98
N PHE A 27 -6.32 -0.73 -9.39
CA PHE A 27 -5.29 -1.11 -8.41
C PHE A 27 -5.89 -1.85 -7.22
N VAL A 28 -6.97 -1.31 -6.65
CA VAL A 28 -7.66 -1.91 -5.50
C VAL A 28 -8.36 -3.21 -5.88
N TYR A 29 -8.96 -3.28 -7.07
CA TYR A 29 -9.56 -4.50 -7.59
C TYR A 29 -8.51 -5.62 -7.73
N GLN A 30 -7.36 -5.31 -8.35
CA GLN A 30 -6.28 -6.29 -8.56
C GLN A 30 -5.63 -6.73 -7.25
N MET A 31 -5.61 -5.88 -6.23
CA MET A 31 -5.16 -6.19 -4.86
C MET A 31 -6.14 -7.04 -4.04
N GLY A 32 -7.29 -7.44 -4.61
CA GLY A 32 -8.30 -8.22 -3.90
C GLY A 32 -9.02 -7.44 -2.78
N TRP A 33 -8.99 -6.11 -2.84
CA TRP A 33 -9.54 -5.25 -1.79
C TRP A 33 -11.01 -4.91 -2.03
N PRO A 34 -11.81 -4.70 -0.95
CA PRO A 34 -13.26 -4.61 -1.07
C PRO A 34 -13.77 -3.36 -1.80
N ASN A 35 -13.01 -2.25 -1.81
CA ASN A 35 -13.31 -1.02 -2.56
C ASN A 35 -12.23 0.06 -2.33
N SER A 36 -12.29 1.12 -3.15
CA SER A 36 -11.35 2.25 -3.14
C SER A 36 -11.24 2.97 -1.79
N LYS A 37 -12.26 2.92 -0.94
CA LYS A 37 -12.18 3.50 0.41
C LYS A 37 -11.07 2.85 1.24
N TYR A 38 -10.71 1.60 0.94
CA TYR A 38 -9.60 0.94 1.60
C TYR A 38 -8.27 1.63 1.32
N TYR A 39 -8.03 2.02 0.06
CA TYR A 39 -6.87 2.82 -0.36
C TYR A 39 -6.91 4.21 0.29
N ASP A 40 -8.07 4.87 0.29
CA ASP A 40 -8.25 6.18 0.91
C ASP A 40 -7.98 6.15 2.43
N TYR A 41 -8.35 5.07 3.12
CA TYR A 41 -8.07 4.92 4.55
C TYR A 41 -6.59 4.83 4.86
N ILE A 42 -5.80 4.23 3.96
CA ILE A 42 -4.34 4.15 4.12
C ILE A 42 -3.73 5.53 3.89
N LYS A 43 -4.12 6.21 2.82
CA LYS A 43 -3.60 7.53 2.46
C LYS A 43 -4.00 8.61 3.46
N ASN A 44 -5.25 8.62 3.89
CA ASN A 44 -5.82 9.74 4.65
C ASN A 44 -6.00 9.47 6.15
N GLY A 45 -5.86 8.22 6.59
CA GLY A 45 -6.27 7.76 7.92
C GLY A 45 -7.80 7.72 8.09
N ARG A 46 -8.29 7.11 9.17
CA ARG A 46 -9.71 7.12 9.52
C ARG A 46 -9.95 8.04 10.72
N LYS A 47 -10.93 8.92 10.61
CA LYS A 47 -11.45 9.66 11.77
C LYS A 47 -12.75 9.01 12.20
N ARG A 48 -12.84 8.49 13.44
CA ARG A 48 -14.11 8.00 13.96
C ARG A 48 -15.00 9.20 14.31
N PRO A 49 -16.34 9.10 14.19
CA PRO A 49 -17.22 10.14 14.69
C PRO A 49 -16.93 10.41 16.17
N GLY A 50 -16.58 11.65 16.52
CA GLY A 50 -16.26 12.06 17.89
C GLY A 50 -14.77 12.05 18.28
N GLU A 51 -13.85 11.57 17.43
CA GLU A 51 -12.41 11.65 17.70
C GLU A 51 -11.80 12.90 17.08
N THR A 52 -10.94 13.62 17.80
CA THR A 52 -10.19 14.78 17.28
C THR A 52 -8.99 14.35 16.44
N GLU A 53 -8.36 13.23 16.78
CA GLU A 53 -7.20 12.66 16.10
C GLU A 53 -7.57 11.57 15.09
N LYS A 54 -6.86 11.53 13.96
CA LYS A 54 -7.02 10.46 12.96
C LYS A 54 -6.41 9.16 13.51
N LYS A 55 -7.24 8.19 13.87
CA LYS A 55 -6.76 6.82 14.11
C LYS A 55 -6.44 6.20 12.76
N LYS A 56 -5.16 5.92 12.50
CA LYS A 56 -4.80 5.05 11.38
C LYS A 56 -5.38 3.66 11.67
N THR A 57 -6.58 3.34 11.15
CA THR A 57 -6.99 1.95 10.96
C THR A 57 -6.14 1.42 9.82
N HIS A 58 -4.90 1.07 10.16
CA HIS A 58 -3.98 0.45 9.24
C HIS A 58 -4.61 -0.88 8.78
N PRO A 59 -4.66 -1.17 7.47
CA PRO A 59 -4.41 -2.53 7.06
C PRO A 59 -3.19 -3.01 7.81
N THR A 60 -3.24 -4.17 8.45
CA THR A 60 -2.00 -4.80 8.85
C THR A 60 -1.14 -4.91 7.60
N ILE A 61 0.15 -4.58 7.70
CA ILE A 61 1.08 -4.64 6.57
C ILE A 61 1.02 -6.00 5.84
N ASN A 62 0.64 -7.05 6.56
CA ASN A 62 0.27 -8.36 6.02
C ASN A 62 -0.81 -8.28 4.92
N LYS A 63 -1.91 -7.54 5.10
CA LYS A 63 -2.94 -7.38 4.06
C LYS A 63 -2.42 -6.68 2.81
N VAL A 64 -1.45 -5.77 2.96
CA VAL A 64 -0.81 -5.13 1.81
C VAL A 64 0.04 -6.15 1.07
N PHE A 65 0.89 -6.90 1.76
CA PHE A 65 1.72 -7.93 1.13
C PHE A 65 0.93 -9.08 0.54
N THR A 66 -0.13 -9.54 1.21
CA THR A 66 -1.05 -10.53 0.65
C THR A 66 -1.64 -10.03 -0.66
N GLY A 67 -2.16 -8.80 -0.70
CA GLY A 67 -2.71 -8.23 -1.94
C GLY A 67 -1.67 -8.09 -3.05
N ILE A 68 -0.45 -7.68 -2.74
CA ILE A 68 0.64 -7.59 -3.74
C ILE A 68 0.98 -8.97 -4.30
N ASN A 69 1.13 -9.98 -3.44
CA ASN A 69 1.45 -11.34 -3.88
C ASN A 69 0.32 -11.93 -4.72
N GLU A 70 -0.93 -11.78 -4.27
CA GLU A 70 -2.09 -12.21 -5.06
C GLU A 70 -2.14 -11.49 -6.41
N ALA A 71 -1.83 -10.21 -6.46
CA ALA A 71 -1.83 -9.47 -7.71
C ALA A 71 -0.71 -9.94 -8.67
N ILE A 72 0.50 -10.18 -8.15
CA ILE A 72 1.63 -10.75 -8.92
C ILE A 72 1.29 -12.13 -9.50
N ASP A 73 0.58 -12.96 -8.74
CA ASP A 73 0.23 -14.31 -9.16
C ASP A 73 -0.90 -14.34 -10.21
N ASN A 74 -1.78 -13.33 -10.23
CA ASN A 74 -2.99 -13.32 -11.05
C ASN A 74 -2.97 -12.36 -12.24
N TYR A 75 -2.06 -11.38 -12.28
CA TYR A 75 -2.02 -10.35 -13.34
C TYR A 75 -0.63 -10.21 -13.96
N GLU A 76 -0.56 -10.33 -15.28
CA GLU A 76 0.72 -10.36 -16.01
C GLU A 76 1.52 -9.05 -15.86
N ASN A 77 0.86 -7.89 -15.86
CA ASN A 77 1.52 -6.59 -15.65
C ASN A 77 2.19 -6.48 -14.27
N TRP A 78 1.60 -7.08 -13.22
CA TRP A 78 2.22 -7.13 -11.90
C TRP A 78 3.44 -8.05 -11.90
N LYS A 79 3.33 -9.20 -12.56
CA LYS A 79 4.41 -10.17 -12.68
C LYS A 79 5.61 -9.60 -13.41
N GLU A 80 5.40 -8.93 -14.54
CA GLU A 80 6.44 -8.24 -15.31
C GLU A 80 7.15 -7.15 -14.49
N LYS A 81 6.43 -6.48 -13.60
CA LYS A 81 6.94 -5.40 -12.74
C LYS A 81 7.37 -5.85 -11.34
N SER A 82 7.31 -7.14 -11.04
CA SER A 82 7.52 -7.69 -9.69
C SER A 82 8.85 -7.28 -9.04
N SER A 83 9.94 -7.23 -9.82
CA SER A 83 11.25 -6.77 -9.35
C SER A 83 11.25 -5.29 -8.93
N GLU A 84 10.62 -4.42 -9.72
CA GLU A 84 10.51 -2.98 -9.43
C GLU A 84 9.65 -2.75 -8.20
N ILE A 85 8.51 -3.46 -8.10
CA ILE A 85 7.60 -3.43 -6.95
C ILE A 85 8.32 -3.89 -5.68
N THR A 86 9.09 -4.98 -5.75
CA THR A 86 9.87 -5.51 -4.62
C THR A 86 10.89 -4.48 -4.14
N ALA A 87 11.57 -3.78 -5.06
CA ALA A 87 12.51 -2.73 -4.72
C ALA A 87 11.84 -1.58 -3.95
N VAL A 88 10.66 -1.13 -4.40
CA VAL A 88 9.86 -0.12 -3.69
C VAL A 88 9.51 -0.59 -2.27
N VAL A 89 8.99 -1.82 -2.14
CA VAL A 89 8.64 -2.39 -0.83
C VAL A 89 9.86 -2.42 0.10
N MET A 90 11.03 -2.85 -0.38
CA MET A 90 12.26 -2.91 0.41
C MET A 90 12.74 -1.53 0.87
N VAL A 91 12.69 -0.52 0.00
CA VAL A 91 13.05 0.87 0.34
C VAL A 91 12.20 1.40 1.50
N HIS A 92 10.90 1.10 1.47
CA HIS A 92 9.98 1.58 2.50
C HIS A 92 10.02 0.73 3.79
N LEU A 93 10.52 -0.51 3.74
CA LEU A 93 10.63 -1.43 4.89
C LEU A 93 11.96 -1.35 5.65
N MET A 94 13.06 -1.04 4.97
CA MET A 94 14.38 -1.02 5.60
C MET A 94 14.62 0.34 6.23
N PRO A 95 14.84 0.45 7.56
CA PRO A 95 15.28 1.70 8.14
C PRO A 95 16.65 2.04 7.54
N SER A 96 16.76 3.21 6.91
CA SER A 96 18.02 3.75 6.45
C SER A 96 19.02 3.69 7.61
N VAL A 97 20.11 2.93 7.41
CA VAL A 97 21.19 2.76 8.39
C VAL A 97 21.88 4.09 8.63
#